data_AF-A0A949RXP6-F1
#
_entry.id   AF-A0A949RXP6-F1
#
_cell.length_a   1.000
_cell.length_b   1.000
_cell.length_c   1.000
_cell.angle_alpha   90.00
_cell.angle_beta   90.00
_cell.angle_gamma   90.00
#
_symmetry.space_group_name_H-M   'P 1'
#
loop_
_entity.id
_entity.type
_entity.pdbx_description
1 polymer ?
#
loop_
_entity_poly.entity_id
_entity_poly.type
_entity_poly.pdbx_seq_one_letter_code
_entity_poly.pdbx_strand_id
1 'polypeptide(L)' 'MRSIKERLEQSVATLGTLERKREEMRSPALGADTEWSLIESELREIEEDILQDPGALEKFLVRDKRSA' A
#
# COMPACT_ATOMS: atom_id res chain seq x y z
N MET A 1 -15.70 6.74 -6.53
CA MET A 1 -14.79 6.21 -5.50
C MET A 1 -14.11 5.00 -6.10
N ARG A 2 -12.77 4.97 -6.15
CA ARG A 2 -12.05 3.78 -6.64
C ARG A 2 -12.13 2.70 -5.56
N SER A 3 -12.28 1.44 -5.94
CA SER A 3 -12.17 0.33 -5.00
C SER A 3 -10.72 0.17 -4.50
N ILE A 4 -10.54 -0.38 -3.29
CA ILE A 4 -9.22 -0.71 -2.72
C ILE A 4 -8.42 -1.55 -3.72
N LYS A 5 -9.08 -2.52 -4.38
CA LYS A 5 -8.47 -3.36 -5.40
C LYS A 5 -7.87 -2.54 -6.56
N GLU A 6 -8.66 -1.64 -7.14
CA GLU A 6 -8.20 -0.81 -8.27
C GLU A 6 -7.07 0.15 -7.87
N ARG A 7 -7.07 0.66 -6.64
CA ARG A 7 -5.96 1.45 -6.10
C ARG A 7 -4.68 0.62 -6.02
N LEU A 8 -4.75 -0.54 -5.38
CA LEU A 8 -3.59 -1.45 -5.23
C LEU A 8 -3.05 -1.93 -6.57
N GLU A 9 -3.92 -2.27 -7.53
CA GLU A 9 -3.50 -2.64 -8.88
C GLU A 9 -2.70 -1.53 -9.57
N GLN A 10 -3.10 -0.25 -9.39
CA GLN A 10 -2.33 0.88 -9.92
C GLN A 10 -0.97 1.04 -9.23
N SER A 11 -0.92 0.89 -7.91
CA SER A 11 0.32 1.06 -7.14
C SER A 11 1.31 -0.05 -7.47
N VAL A 12 0.84 -1.30 -7.62
CA VAL A 12 1.66 -2.42 -8.12
C VAL A 12 2.18 -2.16 -9.54
N ALA A 13 1.33 -1.66 -10.46
CA ALA A 13 1.76 -1.32 -11.81
C ALA A 13 2.83 -0.21 -11.83
N THR A 14 2.73 0.74 -10.90
CA THR A 14 3.71 1.82 -10.72
C THR A 14 5.05 1.26 -10.23
N LEU A 15 5.03 0.38 -9.23
CA LEU A 15 6.24 -0.29 -8.73
C LEU A 15 6.91 -1.14 -9.82
N GLY A 16 6.14 -1.92 -10.60
CA GLY A 16 6.68 -2.69 -11.72
C GLY A 16 7.29 -1.81 -12.82
N THR A 17 6.74 -0.63 -13.06
CA THR A 17 7.34 0.36 -13.96
C THR A 17 8.67 0.88 -13.43
N LEU A 18 8.78 1.09 -12.13
CA LEU A 18 10.01 1.55 -11.50
C LEU A 18 11.11 0.46 -11.52
N GLU A 19 10.74 -0.78 -11.23
CA GLU A 19 11.64 -1.94 -11.33
C GLU A 19 12.22 -2.08 -12.75
N ARG A 20 11.37 -2.06 -13.78
CA ARG A 20 11.82 -2.09 -15.17
C ARG A 20 12.80 -0.95 -15.48
N LYS A 21 12.53 0.27 -14.99
CA LYS A 21 13.46 1.41 -15.18
C LYS A 21 14.81 1.20 -14.47
N ARG A 22 14.82 0.57 -13.29
CA ARG A 22 16.07 0.22 -12.57
C ARG A 22 16.93 -0.71 -13.41
N GLU A 23 16.33 -1.71 -14.03
CA GLU A 23 17.01 -2.65 -14.93
C GLU A 23 17.55 -1.94 -16.19
N GLU A 24 16.71 -1.16 -16.87
CA GLU A 24 17.06 -0.42 -18.10
C GLU A 24 18.24 0.54 -17.87
N MET A 25 18.26 1.24 -16.74
CA MET A 25 19.29 2.22 -16.42
C MET A 25 20.48 1.65 -15.63
N ARG A 26 20.45 0.35 -15.29
CA ARG A 26 21.41 -0.30 -14.37
C ARG A 26 21.64 0.49 -13.09
N SER A 27 20.57 1.05 -12.55
CA SER A 27 20.60 1.92 -11.37
C SER A 27 19.67 1.35 -10.29
N PRO A 28 20.18 0.49 -9.38
CA PRO A 28 19.35 -0.19 -8.39
C PRO A 28 18.65 0.76 -7.40
N ALA A 29 19.23 1.94 -7.17
CA ALA A 29 18.69 2.94 -6.25
C ALA A 29 17.66 3.88 -6.90
N LEU A 30 17.43 3.78 -8.21
CA LEU A 30 16.51 4.67 -8.91
C LEU A 30 15.10 4.54 -8.35
N GLY A 31 14.61 5.65 -7.79
CA GLY A 31 13.26 5.77 -7.23
C GLY A 31 13.01 5.02 -5.93
N ALA A 32 14.05 4.63 -5.19
CA ALA A 32 13.91 3.98 -3.89
C ALA A 32 13.02 4.79 -2.92
N ASP A 33 13.17 6.12 -2.88
CA ASP A 33 12.33 6.99 -2.04
C ASP A 33 10.87 7.00 -2.49
N THR A 34 10.62 6.93 -3.79
CA THR A 34 9.27 6.87 -4.37
C THR A 34 8.60 5.52 -4.07
N GLU A 35 9.34 4.42 -4.20
CA GLU A 35 8.88 3.09 -3.83
C GLU A 35 8.49 3.04 -2.35
N TRP A 36 9.38 3.52 -1.47
CA TRP A 36 9.10 3.58 -0.03
C TRP A 36 7.87 4.41 0.30
N SER A 37 7.78 5.62 -0.25
CA SER A 37 6.66 6.53 0.00
C SER A 37 5.33 5.93 -0.47
N LEU A 38 5.34 5.25 -1.63
CA LEU A 38 4.15 4.61 -2.18
C LEU A 38 3.70 3.43 -1.32
N ILE A 39 4.63 2.55 -0.92
CA ILE A 39 4.33 1.41 -0.06
C ILE A 39 3.81 1.87 1.30
N GLU A 40 4.45 2.87 1.91
CA GLU A 40 4.02 3.42 3.19
C GLU A 40 2.61 4.03 3.11
N SER A 41 2.31 4.78 2.04
CA SER A 41 0.98 5.35 1.82
C SER A 41 -0.08 4.26 1.67
N GLU A 42 0.16 3.24 0.84
CA GLU A 42 -0.80 2.16 0.63
C GLU A 42 -1.04 1.35 1.92
N LEU A 43 0.00 1.10 2.72
CA LEU A 43 -0.16 0.42 4.00
C LEU A 43 -1.02 1.22 4.97
N ARG A 44 -0.81 2.53 5.07
CA ARG A 44 -1.64 3.41 5.91
C ARG A 44 -3.09 3.44 5.45
N GLU A 45 -3.31 3.57 4.14
CA GLU A 45 -4.67 3.59 3.60
C GLU A 45 -5.39 2.25 3.79
N ILE A 46 -4.69 1.11 3.63
CA ILE A 46 -5.26 -0.21 3.95
C ILE A 46 -5.62 -0.30 5.43
N GLU A 47 -4.76 0.17 6.32
CA GLU A 47 -5.02 0.17 7.76
C GLU A 47 -6.26 1.01 8.09
N GLU A 48 -6.37 2.21 7.53
CA GLU A 48 -7.55 3.07 7.68
C GLU A 48 -8.82 2.40 7.14
N ASP A 49 -8.75 1.78 5.95
CA ASP A 49 -9.88 1.06 5.35
C ASP A 49 -10.35 -0.09 6.27
N ILE A 50 -9.42 -0.86 6.84
CA ILE A 50 -9.72 -1.96 7.78
C ILE A 50 -10.31 -1.42 9.10
N LEU A 51 -9.81 -0.30 9.60
CA LEU A 51 -10.32 0.31 10.82
C LEU A 51 -11.74 0.89 10.62
N GLN A 52 -12.05 1.38 9.43
CA GLN A 52 -13.38 1.89 9.07
C GLN A 52 -14.40 0.79 8.85
N ASP A 53 -14.05 -0.23 8.05
CA ASP A 53 -14.89 -1.40 7.82
C ASP A 53 -14.01 -2.67 7.78
N PRO A 54 -13.87 -3.36 8.93
CA PRO A 54 -13.05 -4.56 9.01
C PRO A 54 -13.67 -5.76 8.28
N GLY A 55 -14.97 -5.72 7.96
CA GLY A 55 -15.68 -6.81 7.30
C GLY A 55 -15.37 -8.20 7.88
N ALA A 56 -14.90 -9.11 7.03
CA ALA A 56 -14.57 -10.47 7.44
C ALA A 56 -13.36 -10.58 8.38
N LEU A 57 -12.53 -9.53 8.47
CA LEU A 57 -11.37 -9.47 9.35
C LEU A 57 -11.75 -9.18 10.80
N GLU A 58 -12.96 -8.68 11.07
CA GLU A 58 -13.36 -8.22 12.41
C GLU A 58 -13.11 -9.25 13.52
N LYS A 59 -13.36 -10.53 13.23
CA LYS A 59 -13.12 -11.64 14.18
C LYS A 59 -11.65 -11.91 14.52
N PHE A 60 -10.73 -11.36 13.75
CA PHE A 60 -9.28 -11.50 13.94
C PHE A 60 -8.62 -10.23 14.50
N LEU A 61 -9.35 -9.11 14.54
CA LEU A 61 -8.81 -7.86 15.04
C LEU A 61 -8.88 -7.81 16.58
N VAL A 62 -7.76 -7.48 17.20
CA VAL A 62 -7.74 -7.11 18.63
C VAL A 62 -8.16 -5.65 18.72
N ARG A 63 -9.37 -5.39 19.22
CA ARG A 63 -9.80 -4.02 19.54
C ARG A 63 -8.96 -3.50 20.72
N ASP A 64 -8.12 -2.50 20.48
CA ASP A 64 -7.48 -1.79 21.58
C ASP A 64 -8.54 -0.93 22.29
N LYS A 65 -8.86 -1.28 23.53
CA LYS A 65 -9.86 -0.58 24.35
C LYS A 65 -9.37 0.78 24.85
N ARG A 66 -8.15 1.22 24.51
CA ARG A 66 -7.56 2.48 25.01
C ARG A 66 -8.00 3.75 24.28
N SER A 67 -8.80 3.63 23.23
CA SER A 67 -9.42 4.76 22.56
C SER A 67 -10.94 4.68 22.72
N ALA A 68 -11.42 4.91 23.95
CA ALA A 68 -12.83 5.16 24.24
C ALA A 68 -12.94 6.39 25.15
#